data_AF-A0AA88NX84-F1
#
_entry.id   AF-A0AA88NX84-F1
#
_cell.length_a   1.000
_cell.length_b   1.000
_cell.length_c   1.000
_cell.angle_alpha   90.00
_cell.angle_beta   90.00
_cell.angle_gamma   90.00
#
_symmetry.space_group_name_H-M   'P 1'
#
loop_
_entity.id
_entity.type
_entity.pdbx_description
1 polymer ?
#
loop_
_entity_poly.entity_id
_entity_poly.type
_entity_poly.pdbx_seq_one_letter_code
_entity_poly.pdbx_strand_id
1 'polypeptide(L)'
;MTSILQSLHKDMRTAALLGLPWYMRETPSKFMKICEPSDHEEDVIKGVVIGILVVVENVMEPLPAFYNDVALVIEEEVVMRHLTDIPNAFLNLMGLVYALKLDYPKELKFTFEVIQRLFIGVGSDSCTARVHSLKTKLLR
;
A
#
# COMPACT_ATOMS: atom_id res chain seq x y z
N MET A 1 18.78 10.86 18.79
CA MET A 1 17.42 10.78 19.36
C MET A 1 16.33 11.02 18.30
N THR A 2 16.51 11.96 17.37
CA THR A 2 15.65 12.19 16.19
C THR A 2 15.54 10.98 15.25
N SER A 3 16.63 10.25 14.99
CA SER A 3 16.63 9.10 14.08
C SER A 3 15.80 7.90 14.57
N ILE A 4 15.72 7.69 15.90
CA ILE A 4 14.96 6.58 16.49
C ILE A 4 13.45 6.88 16.44
N LEU A 5 13.07 8.13 16.69
CA LEU A 5 11.68 8.57 16.58
C LEU A 5 11.17 8.52 15.13
N GLN A 6 12.03 8.88 14.18
CA GLN A 6 11.72 8.79 12.74
C GLN A 6 11.56 7.34 12.28
N SER A 7 12.41 6.43 12.76
CA SER A 7 12.26 4.98 12.51
C SER A 7 10.92 4.46 13.05
N LEU A 8 10.60 4.78 14.31
CA LEU A 8 9.35 4.33 14.94
C LEU A 8 8.08 4.84 14.23
N HIS A 9 8.09 6.09 13.77
CA HIS A 9 6.97 6.65 13.00
C HIS A 9 6.82 6.01 11.62
N LYS A 10 7.92 5.64 10.97
CA LYS A 10 7.93 4.92 9.70
C LYS A 10 7.31 3.53 9.85
N ASP A 11 7.62 2.85 10.96
CA ASP A 11 7.07 1.53 11.28
C ASP A 11 5.57 1.60 11.56
N MET A 12 5.11 2.61 12.30
CA MET A 12 3.68 2.82 12.57
C MET A 12 2.87 3.12 11.29
N ARG A 13 3.39 3.96 10.40
CA ARG A 13 2.72 4.28 9.12
C ARG A 13 2.65 3.07 8.20
N THR A 14 3.72 2.28 8.15
CA THR A 14 3.77 1.03 7.39
C THR A 14 2.75 0.04 7.93
N ALA A 15 2.73 -0.19 9.25
CA ALA A 15 1.75 -1.08 9.88
C ALA A 15 0.30 -0.62 9.63
N ALA A 16 0.04 0.68 9.70
CA ALA A 16 -1.28 1.23 9.41
C ALA A 16 -1.72 0.96 7.96
N LEU A 17 -0.84 1.17 6.97
CA LEU A 17 -1.15 0.95 5.56
C LEU A 17 -1.29 -0.53 5.21
N LEU A 18 -0.43 -1.39 5.76
CA LEU A 18 -0.51 -2.84 5.57
C LEU A 18 -1.74 -3.46 6.27
N GLY A 19 -2.13 -2.92 7.42
CA GLY A 19 -3.28 -3.40 8.21
C GLY A 19 -4.63 -2.89 7.72
N LEU A 20 -4.66 -1.79 6.96
CA LEU A 20 -5.90 -1.14 6.52
C LEU A 20 -6.82 -2.04 5.67
N PRO A 21 -6.32 -2.81 4.67
CA PRO A 21 -7.14 -3.78 3.94
C PRO A 21 -7.88 -4.75 4.85
N TRP A 22 -7.18 -5.29 5.85
CA TRP A 22 -7.76 -6.25 6.81
C TRP A 22 -8.84 -5.58 7.67
N TYR A 23 -8.58 -4.37 8.14
CA TYR A 23 -9.59 -3.59 8.88
C TYR A 23 -10.83 -3.32 8.02
N MET A 24 -10.65 -3.05 6.73
CA MET A 24 -11.72 -2.83 5.76
C MET A 24 -12.42 -4.11 5.29
N ARG A 25 -11.96 -5.28 5.75
CA ARG A 25 -12.42 -6.62 5.32
C ARG A 25 -12.23 -6.83 3.82
N GLU A 26 -11.07 -6.42 3.32
CA GLU A 26 -10.64 -6.54 1.94
C GLU A 26 -9.37 -7.41 1.85
N THR A 27 -9.10 -7.99 0.67
CA THR A 27 -8.00 -8.94 0.47
C THR A 27 -6.89 -8.30 -0.37
N PRO A 28 -5.70 -8.05 0.18
CA PRO A 28 -4.63 -7.36 -0.55
C PRO A 28 -3.76 -8.28 -1.42
N SER A 29 -4.00 -9.58 -1.50
CA SER A 29 -3.07 -10.55 -2.13
C SER A 29 -2.80 -10.36 -3.63
N LYS A 30 -3.70 -9.68 -4.35
CA LYS A 30 -3.51 -9.31 -5.76
C LYS A 30 -2.82 -7.96 -5.93
N PHE A 31 -2.82 -7.14 -4.88
CA PHE A 31 -2.26 -5.80 -4.85
C PHE A 31 -0.86 -5.78 -4.24
N MET A 32 -0.68 -6.40 -3.07
CA MET A 32 0.62 -6.56 -2.41
C MET A 32 1.21 -7.91 -2.77
N LYS A 33 2.36 -7.88 -3.44
CA LYS A 33 3.18 -9.04 -3.74
C LYS A 33 4.43 -9.00 -2.88
N ILE A 34 4.84 -10.16 -2.40
CA ILE A 34 6.10 -10.35 -1.69
C ILE A 34 6.90 -11.35 -2.51
N CYS A 35 8.18 -11.05 -2.74
CA CYS A 35 9.09 -11.95 -3.44
C CYS A 35 10.49 -11.90 -2.84
N GLU A 36 11.26 -12.95 -3.10
CA GLU A 36 12.68 -13.01 -2.84
C GLU A 36 13.49 -12.47 -4.03
N PRO A 37 14.74 -12.01 -3.82
CA PRO A 37 15.61 -11.57 -4.92
C PRO A 37 15.87 -12.64 -5.99
N SER A 38 15.71 -13.93 -5.63
CA SER A 38 15.85 -15.06 -6.55
C SER A 38 14.60 -15.39 -7.35
N ASP A 39 13.45 -14.81 -7.01
CA ASP A 39 12.19 -15.09 -7.71
C ASP A 39 12.21 -14.49 -9.13
N HIS A 40 11.58 -15.20 -10.06
CA HIS A 40 11.33 -14.66 -11.40
C HIS A 40 10.22 -13.60 -11.33
N GLU A 41 10.62 -12.34 -11.45
CA GLU A 41 9.70 -11.20 -11.29
C GLU A 41 8.44 -11.28 -12.17
N GLU A 42 8.59 -11.71 -13.42
CA GLU A 42 7.48 -11.90 -14.38
C GLU A 42 6.41 -12.86 -13.83
N ASP A 43 6.82 -13.92 -13.13
CA ASP A 43 5.89 -14.87 -12.52
C ASP A 43 5.17 -14.27 -11.31
N VAL A 44 5.86 -13.43 -10.54
CA VAL A 44 5.33 -12.77 -9.34
C VAL A 44 4.28 -11.71 -9.70
N ILE A 45 4.55 -10.92 -10.73
CA ILE A 45 3.70 -9.78 -11.13
C ILE A 45 2.60 -10.17 -12.13
N LYS A 46 2.59 -11.42 -12.60
CA LYS A 46 1.54 -11.94 -13.48
C LYS A 46 0.14 -11.73 -12.90
N GLY A 47 -0.76 -11.16 -13.70
CA GLY A 47 -2.12 -10.83 -13.32
C GLY A 47 -2.27 -9.60 -12.41
N VAL A 48 -1.20 -8.85 -12.11
CA VAL A 48 -1.26 -7.63 -11.31
C VAL A 48 -1.61 -6.44 -12.19
N VAL A 49 -2.81 -5.88 -11.99
CA VAL A 49 -3.25 -4.67 -12.71
C VAL A 49 -2.64 -3.41 -12.09
N ILE A 50 -2.71 -3.30 -10.76
CA ILE A 50 -2.08 -2.24 -9.97
C ILE A 50 -1.61 -2.90 -8.69
N GLY A 51 -0.35 -2.70 -8.31
CA GLY A 51 0.20 -3.33 -7.13
C GLY A 51 1.49 -2.71 -6.59
N ILE A 52 1.85 -3.17 -5.39
CA ILE A 52 3.10 -2.90 -4.72
C ILE A 52 3.82 -4.24 -4.58
N LEU A 53 5.04 -4.30 -5.10
CA LEU A 53 5.94 -5.43 -4.93
C LEU A 53 6.92 -5.11 -3.80
N VAL A 54 7.04 -6.01 -2.83
CA VAL A 54 7.97 -5.90 -1.69
C VAL A 54 8.99 -7.02 -1.79
N VAL A 55 10.26 -6.65 -1.96
CA VAL A 55 11.36 -7.61 -2.07
C VAL A 55 11.96 -7.86 -0.70
N VAL A 56 11.99 -9.11 -0.26
CA VAL A 56 12.45 -9.51 1.08
C VAL A 56 13.51 -10.60 0.99
N GLU A 57 14.51 -10.54 1.85
CA GLU A 57 15.60 -11.53 1.86
C GLU A 57 15.20 -12.86 2.51
N ASN A 58 14.19 -12.86 3.38
CA ASN A 58 13.71 -14.06 4.05
C ASN A 58 12.25 -13.90 4.52
N VAL A 59 11.33 -14.73 4.00
CA VAL A 59 9.87 -14.60 4.22
C VAL A 59 9.40 -15.21 5.56
N MET A 60 10.29 -15.39 6.55
CA MET A 60 9.93 -16.06 7.81
C MET A 60 8.93 -15.29 8.68
N GLU A 61 8.63 -14.02 8.39
CA GLU A 61 7.66 -13.22 9.15
C GLU A 61 6.46 -12.75 8.31
N PRO A 62 5.24 -12.77 8.88
CA PRO A 62 4.00 -12.43 8.16
C PRO A 62 3.90 -10.96 7.73
N LEU A 63 4.75 -10.10 8.29
CA LEU A 63 4.97 -8.72 7.88
C LEU A 63 6.50 -8.52 7.88
N PRO A 64 7.14 -8.20 6.75
CA PRO A 64 8.58 -8.02 6.74
C PRO A 64 8.92 -6.80 7.60
N ALA A 65 9.47 -7.02 8.80
CA ALA A 65 10.05 -5.94 9.59
C ALA A 65 11.16 -5.22 8.81
N PHE A 66 11.77 -5.92 7.85
CA PHE A 66 12.78 -5.42 6.93
C PHE A 66 12.50 -5.93 5.52
N TYR A 67 12.58 -5.04 4.53
CA TYR A 67 12.53 -5.36 3.10
C TYR A 67 13.67 -4.63 2.40
N ASN A 68 14.18 -5.24 1.34
CA ASN A 68 15.32 -4.76 0.57
C ASN A 68 14.90 -3.72 -0.46
N ASP A 69 13.73 -3.90 -1.07
CA ASP A 69 13.20 -2.98 -2.06
C ASP A 69 11.67 -2.95 -2.02
N VAL A 70 11.11 -1.84 -2.49
CA VAL A 70 9.70 -1.69 -2.80
C VAL A 70 9.59 -1.16 -4.22
N ALA A 71 8.69 -1.75 -5.00
CA ALA A 71 8.44 -1.40 -6.38
C ALA A 71 6.93 -1.24 -6.64
N LEU A 72 6.59 -0.47 -7.67
CA LEU A 72 5.22 -0.33 -8.15
C LEU A 72 5.04 -1.13 -9.42
N VAL A 73 3.91 -1.82 -9.49
CA VAL A 73 3.51 -2.62 -10.65
C VAL A 73 2.23 -2.03 -11.22
N ILE A 74 2.20 -1.81 -12.53
CA ILE A 74 1.00 -1.46 -13.29
C ILE A 74 0.97 -2.34 -14.53
N GLU A 75 -0.17 -2.99 -14.80
CA GLU A 75 -0.39 -3.85 -15.95
C GLU A 75 0.73 -4.88 -16.18
N GLU A 76 1.08 -5.62 -15.12
CA GLU A 76 2.14 -6.64 -15.13
C GLU A 76 3.55 -6.10 -15.47
N GLU A 77 3.78 -4.79 -15.35
CA GLU A 77 5.08 -4.15 -15.56
C GLU A 77 5.53 -3.39 -14.30
N VAL A 78 6.80 -3.54 -13.93
CA VAL A 78 7.39 -2.72 -12.87
C VAL A 78 7.70 -1.31 -13.39
N VAL A 79 6.86 -0.35 -12.99
CA VAL A 79 6.95 1.04 -13.45
C VAL A 79 7.85 1.91 -12.56
N MET A 80 8.15 1.48 -11.34
CA MET A 80 8.99 2.21 -10.40
C MET A 80 9.67 1.25 -9.42
N ARG A 81 10.96 1.48 -9.14
CA ARG A 81 11.79 0.66 -8.24
C ARG A 81 12.50 1.52 -7.20
N HIS A 82 13.18 0.88 -6.26
CA HIS A 82 14.05 1.53 -5.28
C HIS A 82 13.28 2.52 -4.40
N LEU A 83 12.03 2.20 -4.11
CA LEU A 83 11.21 3.02 -3.23
C LEU A 83 11.62 2.78 -1.78
N THR A 84 11.87 3.89 -1.09
CA THR A 84 12.45 3.91 0.25
C THR A 84 11.60 3.18 1.29
N ASP A 85 10.28 3.15 1.11
CA ASP A 85 9.34 2.41 1.94
C ASP A 85 7.93 2.32 1.38
N ILE A 86 7.12 1.48 2.05
CA ILE A 86 5.70 1.26 1.74
C ILE A 86 4.89 2.56 1.76
N PRO A 87 4.99 3.47 2.76
CA PRO A 87 4.32 4.77 2.69
C PRO A 87 4.67 5.58 1.43
N ASN A 88 5.94 5.63 1.05
CA ASN A 88 6.37 6.29 -0.19
C ASN A 88 5.82 5.58 -1.43
N ALA A 89 5.75 4.25 -1.43
CA ALA A 89 5.16 3.48 -2.52
C ALA A 89 3.66 3.78 -2.69
N PHE A 90 2.89 3.79 -1.59
CA PHE A 90 1.49 4.19 -1.62
C PHE A 90 1.32 5.62 -2.15
N LEU A 91 2.15 6.58 -1.69
CA LEU A 91 2.05 7.97 -2.15
C LEU A 91 2.30 8.09 -3.66
N ASN A 92 3.39 7.48 -4.16
CA ASN A 92 3.70 7.49 -5.59
C ASN A 92 2.61 6.80 -6.41
N LEU A 93 2.09 5.68 -5.91
CA LEU A 93 1.00 4.97 -6.57
C LEU A 93 -0.28 5.82 -6.67
N MET A 94 -0.67 6.51 -5.60
CA MET A 94 -1.82 7.42 -5.62
C MET A 94 -1.62 8.55 -6.64
N GLY A 95 -0.40 9.08 -6.73
CA GLY A 95 -0.02 10.07 -7.74
C GLY A 95 -0.15 9.54 -9.18
N LEU A 96 0.37 8.33 -9.44
CA LEU A 96 0.29 7.68 -10.74
C LEU A 96 -1.17 7.36 -11.14
N VAL A 97 -1.95 6.81 -10.22
CA VAL A 97 -3.38 6.53 -10.46
C VAL A 97 -4.12 7.81 -10.85
N TYR A 98 -3.84 8.92 -10.18
CA TYR A 98 -4.42 10.23 -10.51
C TYR A 98 -3.93 10.76 -11.87
N ALA A 99 -2.62 10.75 -12.12
CA ALA A 99 -2.01 11.28 -13.34
C ALA A 99 -2.45 10.51 -14.59
N LEU A 100 -2.57 9.19 -14.47
CA LEU A 100 -2.92 8.28 -15.57
C LEU A 100 -4.43 8.00 -15.68
N LYS A 101 -5.25 8.60 -14.79
CA LYS A 101 -6.71 8.39 -14.72
C LYS A 101 -7.09 6.91 -14.61
N LEU A 102 -6.34 6.15 -13.81
CA LEU A 102 -6.61 4.74 -13.56
C LEU A 102 -7.74 4.59 -12.53
N ASP A 103 -8.48 3.49 -12.64
CA ASP A 103 -9.42 3.08 -11.60
C ASP A 103 -8.68 2.45 -10.42
N TYR A 104 -9.17 2.67 -9.20
CA TYR A 104 -8.67 1.93 -8.04
C TYR A 104 -9.00 0.43 -8.15
N PRO A 105 -8.13 -0.45 -7.63
CA PRO A 105 -8.42 -1.88 -7.49
C PRO A 105 -9.75 -2.10 -6.76
N LYS A 106 -10.73 -2.72 -7.44
CA LYS A 106 -12.08 -2.94 -6.92
C LYS A 106 -12.09 -3.74 -5.61
N GLU A 107 -11.10 -4.61 -5.45
CA GLU A 107 -10.91 -5.49 -4.30
C GLU A 107 -10.45 -4.73 -3.05
N LEU A 108 -9.90 -3.52 -3.23
CA LEU A 108 -9.40 -2.64 -2.18
C LEU A 108 -10.11 -1.28 -2.16
N LYS A 109 -11.33 -1.20 -2.70
CA LYS A 109 -12.05 0.06 -2.91
C LYS A 109 -12.17 0.90 -1.62
N PHE A 110 -12.40 0.27 -0.48
CA PHE A 110 -12.55 0.99 0.80
C PHE A 110 -11.19 1.40 1.36
N THR A 111 -10.15 0.58 1.18
CA THR A 111 -8.76 0.93 1.51
C THR A 111 -8.32 2.18 0.75
N PHE A 112 -8.49 2.19 -0.58
CA PHE A 112 -8.17 3.35 -1.41
C PHE A 112 -9.04 4.56 -1.07
N GLU A 113 -10.32 4.36 -0.76
CA GLU A 113 -11.19 5.43 -0.31
C GLU A 113 -10.69 6.06 1.00
N VAL A 114 -10.24 5.26 1.97
CA VAL A 114 -9.65 5.78 3.22
C VAL A 114 -8.39 6.59 2.93
N ILE A 115 -7.46 6.04 2.13
CA ILE A 115 -6.22 6.73 1.80
C ILE A 115 -6.53 8.07 1.12
N GLN A 116 -7.39 8.07 0.11
CA GLN A 116 -7.76 9.29 -0.60
C GLN A 116 -8.48 10.30 0.30
N ARG A 117 -9.52 9.87 1.04
CA ARG A 117 -10.44 10.79 1.71
C ARG A 117 -9.99 11.19 3.10
N LEU A 118 -9.33 10.30 3.83
CA LEU A 118 -8.90 10.55 5.21
C LEU A 118 -7.42 10.93 5.30
N PHE A 119 -6.53 10.33 4.50
CA PHE A 119 -5.09 10.61 4.60
C PHE A 119 -4.66 11.74 3.66
N ILE A 120 -5.13 11.74 2.41
CA ILE A 120 -4.81 12.79 1.42
C ILE A 120 -5.79 13.96 1.52
N GLY A 121 -7.05 13.70 1.87
CA GLY A 121 -8.08 14.74 2.06
C GLY A 121 -8.89 15.09 0.80
N VAL A 122 -8.79 14.30 -0.27
CA VAL A 122 -9.54 14.53 -1.52
C VAL A 122 -10.96 13.94 -1.40
N GLY A 123 -11.97 14.81 -1.49
CA GLY A 123 -13.39 14.41 -1.41
C GLY A 123 -13.84 14.01 0.00
N SER A 124 -13.20 14.57 1.04
CA SER A 124 -13.40 14.24 2.46
C SER A 124 -14.82 14.50 3.02
N ASP A 125 -15.63 15.29 2.30
CA ASP A 125 -17.03 15.60 2.62
C ASP A 125 -18.00 14.45 2.30
N SER A 126 -17.59 13.53 1.43
CA SER A 126 -18.39 12.36 1.07
C SER A 126 -17.61 11.12 1.48
N CYS A 127 -18.13 10.27 2.36
CA CYS A 127 -17.53 8.98 2.71
C CYS A 127 -18.60 7.91 2.60
N THR A 128 -18.26 6.72 2.13
CA THR A 128 -19.13 5.56 2.27
C THR A 128 -19.36 5.29 3.76
N ALA A 129 -20.50 4.67 4.11
CA ALA A 129 -20.83 4.40 5.51
C ALA A 129 -19.71 3.63 6.24
N ARG A 130 -18.99 2.74 5.53
CA ARG A 130 -17.85 2.00 6.07
C ARG A 130 -16.67 2.91 6.41
N VAL A 131 -16.26 3.79 5.49
CA VAL A 131 -15.16 4.75 5.72
C VAL A 131 -15.55 5.79 6.77
N HIS A 132 -16.80 6.24 6.76
CA HIS A 132 -17.31 7.15 7.79
C HIS A 132 -17.25 6.52 9.19
N SER A 133 -17.58 5.23 9.33
CA SER A 133 -17.45 4.51 10.60
C SER A 133 -16.01 4.52 11.12
N LEU A 134 -15.01 4.34 10.25
CA LEU A 134 -13.60 4.49 10.62
C LEU A 134 -13.28 5.93 11.02
N LYS A 135 -13.66 6.93 10.21
CA LYS A 135 -13.42 8.36 10.48
C LYS A 135 -13.91 8.75 11.87
N THR A 136 -15.12 8.33 12.25
CA THR A 136 -15.69 8.59 13.58
C THR A 136 -14.90 7.91 14.70
N LYS A 137 -14.35 6.71 14.49
CA LYS A 137 -13.51 6.03 15.49
C LYS A 137 -12.14 6.67 15.66
N LEU A 138 -11.56 7.24 14.61
CA LEU A 138 -10.26 7.92 14.65
C LEU A 138 -10.31 9.31 15.30
N LEU A 139 -11.47 9.96 15.25
CA LEU A 139 -11.69 11.32 15.79
C LEU A 139 -12.30 11.31 17.21
N ARG A 140 -12.42 10.14 17.82
CA ARG A 140 -12.80 9.98 19.23
C ARG A 140 -11.56 9.83 20.08
#